data_AF-A0A6J4T081-F1
#
_entry.id   AF-A0A6J4T081-F1
#
_cell.length_a   1.000
_cell.length_b   1.000
_cell.length_c   1.000
_cell.angle_alpha   90.00
_cell.angle_beta   90.00
_cell.angle_gamma   90.00
#
_symmetry.space_group_name_H-M   'P 1'
#
loop_
_entity.id
_entity.type
_entity.pdbx_description
1 polymer ?
#
loop_
_entity_poly.entity_id
_entity_poly.type
_entity_poly.pdbx_seq_one_letter_code
_entity_poly.pdbx_strand_id
1 'polypeptide(L)'
;MSFDASSDDLARRGRAHTRLRELLDSRGPTALHQHEREQLVDAADALLFNEPDALERRDCALDLLDDLVEFGRWEPSAANAVAQALRATGAVTGSRR
;
A
#
# COMPACT_ATOMS: atom_id res chain seq x y z
N MET A 1 27.24 14.17 10.68
CA MET A 1 27.01 13.01 9.80
C MET A 1 25.53 12.67 9.90
N SER A 2 24.76 12.87 8.83
CA SER A 2 23.31 12.57 8.78
C SER A 2 23.05 11.71 7.55
N PHE A 3 23.24 10.39 7.71
CA PHE A 3 22.93 9.38 6.68
C PHE A 3 21.82 8.42 7.12
N ASP A 4 21.31 8.52 8.36
CA ASP A 4 20.36 7.57 8.94
C ASP A 4 18.92 7.76 8.47
N ALA A 5 18.43 9.01 8.39
CA ALA A 5 17.00 9.28 8.17
C ALA A 5 16.44 8.73 6.85
N SER A 6 17.27 8.68 5.79
CA SER A 6 16.86 8.12 4.50
C SER A 6 16.89 6.59 4.49
N SER A 7 17.79 5.97 5.25
CA SER A 7 17.85 4.51 5.37
C SER A 7 16.74 3.98 6.26
N ASP A 8 16.43 4.69 7.36
CA ASP A 8 15.29 4.41 8.23
C ASP A 8 13.94 4.56 7.52
N ASP A 9 13.78 5.59 6.68
CA ASP A 9 12.57 5.75 5.87
C ASP A 9 12.42 4.60 4.87
N LEU A 10 13.49 4.23 4.16
CA LEU A 10 13.45 3.11 3.22
C LEU A 10 13.14 1.77 3.94
N ALA A 11 13.76 1.54 5.11
CA ALA A 11 13.49 0.35 5.91
C ALA A 11 12.03 0.32 6.42
N ARG A 12 11.47 1.47 6.83
CA ARG A 12 10.07 1.62 7.21
C ARG A 12 9.15 1.28 6.04
N ARG A 13 9.45 1.81 4.85
CA ARG A 13 8.66 1.57 3.62
C ARG A 13 8.72 0.12 3.17
N GLY A 14 9.90 -0.52 3.23
CA GLY A 14 10.05 -1.95 2.95
C GLY A 14 9.26 -2.84 3.91
N ARG A 15 9.21 -2.49 5.20
CA ARG A 15 8.35 -3.20 6.18
C ARG A 15 6.87 -3.01 5.88
N ALA A 16 6.44 -1.80 5.54
CA ALA A 16 5.06 -1.51 5.16
C ALA A 16 4.63 -2.30 3.90
N HIS A 17 5.51 -2.36 2.90
CA HIS A 17 5.32 -3.15 1.68
C HIS A 17 5.17 -4.64 1.98
N THR A 18 6.07 -5.21 2.79
CA THR A 18 6.00 -6.61 3.22
C THR A 18 4.67 -6.88 3.95
N ARG A 19 4.29 -6.00 4.87
CA ARG A 19 3.03 -6.10 5.62
C ARG A 19 1.80 -6.06 4.71
N LEU A 20 1.81 -5.23 3.67
CA LEU A 20 0.75 -5.19 2.68
C LEU A 20 0.62 -6.55 1.98
N ARG A 21 1.72 -7.13 1.51
CA ARG A 21 1.70 -8.45 0.84
C ARG A 21 1.14 -9.55 1.74
N GLU A 22 1.55 -9.59 3.00
CA GLU A 22 1.00 -10.54 3.98
C GLU A 22 -0.51 -10.38 4.18
N LEU A 23 -1.00 -9.13 4.26
CA LEU A 23 -2.42 -8.86 4.38
C LEU A 23 -3.20 -9.33 3.16
N LEU A 24 -2.67 -9.15 1.94
CA LEU A 24 -3.30 -9.63 0.71
C LEU A 24 -3.32 -11.16 0.64
N ASP A 25 -2.18 -11.80 0.96
CA ASP A 25 -2.05 -13.25 0.90
C ASP A 25 -2.97 -13.97 1.90
N SER A 26 -3.29 -13.33 3.03
CA SER A 26 -4.25 -13.85 4.01
C SER A 26 -5.72 -13.89 3.54
N ARG A 27 -6.06 -13.18 2.45
CA ARG A 27 -7.46 -13.01 2.00
C ARG A 27 -7.96 -14.15 1.12
N GLY A 28 -7.04 -14.95 0.58
CA GLY A 28 -7.36 -16.07 -0.29
C GLY A 28 -7.95 -15.63 -1.65
N PRO A 29 -7.94 -16.53 -2.65
CA PRO A 29 -8.28 -16.20 -4.04
C PRO A 29 -9.77 -15.91 -4.28
N THR A 30 -10.65 -16.24 -3.32
CA THR A 30 -12.09 -16.01 -3.43
C THR A 30 -12.52 -14.62 -2.99
N ALA A 31 -11.76 -13.96 -2.11
CA ALA A 31 -12.07 -12.61 -1.63
C ALA A 31 -11.36 -11.53 -2.46
N LEU A 32 -10.18 -11.85 -3.00
CA LEU A 32 -9.36 -10.94 -3.80
C LEU A 32 -8.98 -11.61 -5.12
N HIS A 33 -9.42 -11.02 -6.23
CA HIS A 33 -9.05 -11.52 -7.54
C HIS A 33 -7.57 -11.23 -7.82
N GLN A 34 -6.96 -12.04 -8.67
CA GLN A 34 -5.55 -11.92 -8.99
C GLN A 34 -5.18 -10.52 -9.52
N HIS A 35 -5.99 -9.98 -10.44
CA HIS A 35 -5.76 -8.65 -11.00
C HIS A 35 -5.87 -7.53 -9.96
N GLU A 36 -6.82 -7.62 -9.03
CA GLU A 36 -6.99 -6.66 -7.93
C GLU A 36 -5.80 -6.70 -6.98
N ARG A 37 -5.29 -7.91 -6.71
CA ARG A 37 -4.07 -8.11 -5.92
C ARG A 37 -2.86 -7.48 -6.63
N GLU A 38 -2.70 -7.72 -7.93
CA GLU A 38 -1.63 -7.14 -8.73
C GLU A 38 -1.69 -5.61 -8.71
N GLN A 39 -2.87 -5.02 -8.86
CA GLN A 39 -3.05 -3.57 -8.78
C GLN A 39 -2.61 -2.98 -7.42
N LEU A 40 -2.95 -3.65 -6.31
CA LEU A 40 -2.52 -3.24 -4.96
C LEU A 40 -1.01 -3.36 -4.75
N VAL A 41 -0.39 -4.41 -5.30
CA VAL A 41 1.06 -4.62 -5.24
C VAL A 41 1.80 -3.62 -6.12
N ASP A 42 1.32 -3.36 -7.34
CA ASP A 42 1.91 -2.40 -8.27
C ASP A 42 1.87 -0.97 -7.73
N ALA A 43 0.79 -0.59 -7.04
CA ALA A 43 0.71 0.69 -6.33
C ALA A 43 1.74 0.76 -5.20
N ALA A 44 1.91 -0.31 -4.42
CA ALA A 44 2.89 -0.37 -3.34
C ALA A 44 4.34 -0.33 -3.88
N ASP A 45 4.63 -1.01 -5.00
CA ASP A 45 5.93 -0.96 -5.66
C ASP A 45 6.23 0.44 -6.21
N ALA A 46 5.27 1.04 -6.91
CA ALA A 46 5.40 2.41 -7.40
C ALA A 46 5.69 3.40 -6.26
N LEU A 47 4.99 3.25 -5.13
CA LEU A 47 5.26 4.02 -3.92
C LEU A 47 6.65 3.74 -3.35
N LEU A 48 7.11 2.49 -3.30
CA LEU A 48 8.42 2.12 -2.76
C LEU A 48 9.58 2.69 -3.60
N PHE A 49 9.43 2.70 -4.92
CA PHE A 49 10.45 3.17 -5.85
C PHE A 49 10.33 4.66 -6.20
N ASN A 50 9.28 5.35 -5.72
CA ASN A 50 8.99 6.77 -6.03
C ASN A 50 8.76 6.99 -7.52
N GLU A 51 8.02 6.09 -8.16
CA GLU A 51 7.59 6.25 -9.55
C GLU A 51 6.76 7.53 -9.72
N PRO A 52 6.81 8.17 -10.90
CA PRO A 52 6.14 9.46 -11.13
C PRO A 52 4.61 9.39 -10.99
N ASP A 53 4.01 8.23 -11.23
CA ASP A 53 2.58 7.96 -11.13
C ASP A 53 2.19 7.25 -9.81
N ALA A 54 3.11 7.14 -8.85
CA ALA A 54 2.88 6.41 -7.60
C ALA A 54 1.67 6.93 -6.79
N LEU A 55 1.41 8.24 -6.83
CA LEU A 55 0.27 8.83 -6.14
C LEU A 55 -1.06 8.50 -6.84
N GLU A 56 -1.08 8.53 -8.17
CA GLU A 56 -2.26 8.15 -8.96
C GLU A 56 -2.59 6.66 -8.74
N ARG A 57 -1.58 5.78 -8.82
CA ARG A 57 -1.75 4.35 -8.54
C ARG A 57 -2.20 4.09 -7.11
N ARG A 58 -1.70 4.85 -6.14
CA ARG A 58 -2.17 4.77 -4.75
C ARG A 58 -3.64 5.11 -4.66
N ASP A 59 -4.08 6.19 -5.30
CA ASP A 59 -5.47 6.64 -5.22
C ASP A 59 -6.41 5.62 -5.89
N CYS A 60 -6.06 5.09 -7.07
CA CYS A 60 -6.80 3.98 -7.68
C CYS A 60 -6.86 2.71 -6.80
N ALA A 61 -5.76 2.41 -6.09
CA ALA A 61 -5.73 1.28 -5.16
C ALA A 61 -6.59 1.51 -3.91
N LEU A 62 -6.74 2.76 -3.46
CA LEU A 62 -7.66 3.11 -2.38
C LEU A 62 -9.12 3.01 -2.83
N ASP A 63 -9.42 3.48 -4.05
CA ASP A 63 -10.76 3.36 -4.64
C ASP A 63 -11.16 1.89 -4.77
N LEU A 64 -10.26 1.01 -5.23
CA LEU A 64 -10.49 -0.43 -5.28
C LEU A 64 -10.83 -1.02 -3.89
N LEU A 65 -10.14 -0.57 -2.83
CA LEU A 65 -10.41 -1.06 -1.48
C LEU A 65 -11.78 -0.61 -0.98
N ASP A 66 -12.19 0.61 -1.33
CA ASP A 66 -13.51 1.14 -0.99
C ASP A 66 -14.60 0.38 -1.77
N ASP A 67 -14.41 0.10 -3.06
CA ASP A 67 -15.32 -0.73 -3.88
C ASP A 67 -15.48 -2.14 -3.27
N LEU A 68 -14.39 -2.78 -2.86
CA LEU A 68 -14.43 -4.11 -2.23
C LEU A 68 -15.29 -4.12 -0.95
N VAL A 69 -15.28 -3.03 -0.19
CA VAL A 69 -16.11 -2.87 1.00
C VAL A 69 -17.56 -2.55 0.63
N GLU A 70 -17.78 -1.65 -0.33
CA GLU A 70 -19.11 -1.27 -0.81
C GLU A 70 -19.90 -2.48 -1.33
N PHE A 71 -19.24 -3.34 -2.11
CA PHE A 71 -19.84 -4.58 -2.62
C PHE A 71 -19.91 -5.71 -1.58
N GLY A 72 -19.52 -5.46 -0.33
CA GLY A 72 -19.57 -6.44 0.76
C GLY A 72 -18.62 -7.63 0.58
N ARG A 73 -17.63 -7.51 -0.31
CA ARG A 73 -16.62 -8.55 -0.56
C ARG A 73 -15.56 -8.56 0.53
N TRP A 74 -15.29 -7.41 1.12
CA TRP A 74 -14.31 -7.21 2.18
C TRP A 74 -14.92 -6.54 3.40
N GLU A 75 -14.42 -6.92 4.58
CA GLU A 75 -14.70 -6.21 5.82
C GLU A 75 -14.03 -4.82 5.81
N PRO A 76 -14.69 -3.76 6.32
CA PRO A 76 -14.10 -2.42 6.40
C PRO A 76 -12.77 -2.40 7.15
N SER A 77 -12.65 -3.20 8.21
CA SER A 77 -11.43 -3.33 9.01
C SER A 77 -10.27 -3.93 8.22
N ALA A 78 -10.56 -4.86 7.31
CA ALA A 78 -9.59 -5.49 6.43
C ALA A 78 -9.05 -4.51 5.38
N ALA A 79 -9.96 -3.83 4.69
CA ALA A 79 -9.61 -2.83 3.68
C ALA A 79 -8.80 -1.70 4.31
N ASN A 80 -9.21 -1.21 5.48
CA ASN A 80 -8.47 -0.16 6.20
C ASN A 80 -7.06 -0.60 6.64
N ALA A 81 -6.85 -1.88 6.98
CA ALA A 81 -5.52 -2.38 7.29
C ALA A 81 -4.59 -2.35 6.06
N VAL A 82 -5.09 -2.75 4.89
CA VAL A 82 -4.34 -2.67 3.63
C VAL A 82 -4.09 -1.21 3.23
N ALA A 83 -5.09 -0.35 3.32
CA ALA A 83 -4.96 1.07 3.03
C ALA A 83 -3.90 1.76 3.91
N GLN A 84 -3.84 1.42 5.19
CA GLN A 84 -2.80 1.94 6.10
C GLN A 84 -1.41 1.45 5.70
N ALA A 85 -1.26 0.16 5.37
CA ALA A 85 0.02 -0.38 4.91
C ALA A 85 0.47 0.28 3.60
N LEU A 86 -0.46 0.47 2.65
CA LEU A 86 -0.19 1.13 1.38
C LEU A 86 0.29 2.57 1.58
N ARG A 87 -0.42 3.36 2.40
CA ARG A 87 -0.04 4.74 2.74
C ARG A 87 1.33 4.80 3.43
N ALA A 88 1.64 3.81 4.27
CA ALA A 88 2.93 3.73 4.95
C ALA A 88 4.11 3.38 4.03
N THR A 89 3.86 2.78 2.86
CA THR A 89 4.89 2.50 1.83
C THR A 89 5.36 3.76 1.11
N GLY A 90 4.53 4.81 1.08
CA GLY A 90 4.93 6.12 0.58
C GLY A 90 6.01 6.78 1.44
N ALA A 91 6.82 7.63 0.81
CA ALA A 91 7.76 8.48 1.53
C ALA A 91 7.00 9.37 2.52
N VAL A 92 7.50 9.49 3.77
CA VAL A 92 7.07 10.62 4.60
C VAL A 92 7.60 11.85 3.89
N THR A 93 6.70 12.68 3.36
CA THR A 93 7.07 14.03 2.95
C THR A 93 7.56 14.75 4.21
N GLY A 94 8.86 14.67 4.44
CA GLY A 94 9.51 15.45 5.47
C GLY A 94 9.28 16.90 5.13
N SER A 95 8.33 17.53 5.80
CA SER A 95 8.20 18.98 5.81
C SER A 95 9.48 19.52 6.42
N ARG A 96 10.50 19.78 5.59
CA ARG A 96 11.62 20.63 5.96
C ARG A 96 11.04 22.04 6.10
N ARG A 97 10.75 22.43 7.34
CA ARG A 97 10.68 23.85 7.72
C ARG A 97 12.09 24.45 7.76
#